data_AF-F5LJF4-F1
#
_entry.id   AF-F5LJF4-F1
#
_cell.length_a   1.000
_cell.length_b   1.000
_cell.length_c   1.000
_cell.angle_alpha   90.00
_cell.angle_beta   90.00
_cell.angle_gamma   90.00
#
_symmetry.space_group_name_H-M   'P 1'
#
loop_
_entity.id
_entity.type
_entity.pdbx_description
1 polymer ?
#
loop_
_entity_poly.entity_id
_entity_poly.type
_entity_poly.pdbx_seq_one_letter_code
_entity_poly.pdbx_strand_id
1 'polypeptide(L)'
;MKEHLTLFEESKDMKQAVPKIHKLTFDEEMALKNIDLTKEETVNIYRYDNPSGGYRYALSPDKQNKMNDDRSYCLAMLAWKLQQLRRKNITGKQKSKNMIFLYN
;
A
#
# COMPACT_ATOMS: atom_id res chain seq x y z
N MET A 1 3.62 -18.83 -10.47
CA MET A 1 3.80 -17.36 -10.36
C MET A 1 4.11 -16.83 -11.75
N LYS A 2 3.61 -15.65 -12.13
CA LYS A 2 3.83 -15.12 -13.50
C LYS A 2 5.30 -14.66 -13.63
N GLU A 3 6.03 -15.21 -14.60
CA GLU A 3 7.43 -14.86 -14.91
C GLU A 3 7.57 -13.53 -15.68
N HIS A 4 6.44 -12.92 -16.02
CA HIS A 4 6.37 -11.70 -16.79
C HIS A 4 5.20 -10.83 -16.32
N LEU A 5 5.39 -9.51 -16.43
CA LEU A 5 4.34 -8.52 -16.26
C LEU A 5 3.92 -8.02 -17.65
N THR A 6 2.62 -8.00 -17.90
CA THR A 6 2.07 -7.32 -19.08
C THR A 6 1.83 -5.87 -18.71
N LEU A 7 2.66 -4.99 -19.26
CA LEU A 7 2.53 -3.55 -19.09
C LEU A 7 1.75 -2.99 -20.29
N PHE A 8 0.90 -2.01 -20.03
CA PHE A 8 0.16 -1.30 -21.06
C PHE A 8 0.76 0.09 -21.19
N GLU A 9 1.43 0.36 -22.31
CA GLU A 9 1.92 1.70 -22.62
C GLU A 9 0.86 2.46 -23.42
N GLU A 10 0.54 3.69 -23.00
CA GLU A 10 -0.31 4.59 -23.77
C GLU A 10 0.51 5.18 -24.93
N SER A 11 0.21 4.77 -26.16
CA SER A 11 0.78 5.43 -27.34
C SER A 11 0.09 6.79 -27.55
N LYS A 12 0.86 7.88 -27.67
CA LYS A 12 0.30 9.23 -27.91
C LYS A 12 -0.52 9.34 -29.19
N ASP A 13 -0.26 8.45 -30.16
CA ASP A 13 -0.85 8.50 -31.50
C ASP A 13 -2.04 7.53 -31.70
N MET A 14 -2.23 6.58 -30.79
CA MET A 14 -3.31 5.59 -30.84
C MET A 14 -4.03 5.54 -29.49
N LYS A 15 -5.35 5.76 -29.48
CA LYS A 15 -6.23 5.52 -28.32
C LYS A 15 -6.37 4.02 -27.99
N GLN A 16 -5.30 3.25 -28.15
CA GLN A 16 -5.24 1.82 -27.89
C GLN A 16 -3.94 1.52 -27.14
N ALA A 17 -4.09 0.86 -25.99
CA ALA A 17 -2.95 0.42 -25.20
C ALA A 17 -2.33 -0.82 -25.85
N VAL A 18 -1.05 -0.73 -26.22
CA VAL A 18 -0.31 -1.86 -26.78
C VAL A 18 0.28 -2.68 -25.61
N PRO A 19 0.00 -4.00 -25.52
CA PRO A 19 0.54 -4.83 -24.45
C PRO A 19 2.04 -5.09 -24.69
N LYS A 20 2.87 -4.77 -23.70
CA LYS A 20 4.31 -5.03 -23.67
C LYS A 20 4.61 -6.05 -22.57
N ILE A 21 5.25 -7.15 -22.97
CA ILE A 21 5.64 -8.21 -22.03
C ILE A 21 7.00 -7.83 -21.44
N HIS A 22 7.03 -7.51 -20.15
CA HIS A 22 8.25 -7.27 -19.39
C HIS A 22 8.66 -8.56 -18.68
N LYS A 23 9.82 -9.11 -19.06
CA LYS A 23 10.41 -10.25 -18.35
C LYS A 23 11.06 -9.74 -17.07
N LEU A 24 10.69 -10.34 -15.95
CA LEU A 24 11.19 -9.90 -14.66
C LEU A 24 12.65 -10.31 -14.48
N THR A 25 13.43 -9.41 -13.88
CA THR A 25 14.73 -9.75 -13.30
C THR A 25 14.54 -10.56 -12.01
N PHE A 26 15.58 -11.26 -11.57
CA PHE A 26 15.51 -12.06 -10.33
C PHE A 26 15.07 -11.24 -9.11
N ASP A 27 15.59 -10.02 -8.96
CA ASP A 27 15.25 -9.13 -7.85
C ASP A 27 13.79 -8.67 -7.94
N GLU A 28 13.30 -8.34 -9.14
CA GLU A 28 11.89 -8.00 -9.37
C GLU A 28 10.96 -9.18 -9.09
N GLU A 29 11.34 -10.39 -9.49
CA GLU A 29 10.59 -11.60 -9.14
C GLU A 29 10.52 -11.78 -7.63
N MET A 30 11.66 -11.68 -6.94
CA MET A 30 11.73 -11.80 -5.49
C MET A 30 10.88 -10.74 -4.78
N ALA A 31 10.94 -9.49 -5.25
CA ALA A 31 10.10 -8.41 -4.76
C ALA A 31 8.61 -8.73 -4.96
N LEU A 32 8.23 -9.22 -6.15
CA LEU A 32 6.86 -9.59 -6.47
C LEU A 32 6.38 -10.73 -5.55
N LYS A 33 7.20 -11.76 -5.28
CA LYS A 33 6.86 -12.84 -4.34
C LYS A 33 6.56 -12.27 -2.95
N ASN A 34 7.40 -11.36 -2.47
CA ASN A 34 7.23 -10.76 -1.16
C ASN A 34 5.97 -9.90 -1.07
N ILE A 35 5.62 -9.19 -2.16
CA ILE A 35 4.37 -8.43 -2.25
C ILE A 35 3.15 -9.37 -2.20
N ASP A 36 3.19 -10.47 -2.96
CA ASP A 36 2.11 -11.46 -2.97
C ASP A 36 1.92 -12.11 -1.59
N LEU A 37 3.02 -12.49 -0.94
CA LEU A 37 2.98 -13.03 0.44
C LEU A 37 2.41 -11.99 1.41
N THR A 38 2.86 -10.74 1.34
CA THR A 38 2.33 -9.66 2.20
C THR A 38 0.83 -9.47 1.99
N LYS A 39 0.36 -9.54 0.74
CA LYS A 39 -1.07 -9.46 0.41
C LYS A 39 -1.83 -10.63 1.00
N GLU A 40 -1.31 -11.85 0.85
CA GLU A 40 -1.93 -13.06 1.38
C GLU A 40 -2.06 -13.01 2.90
N GLU A 41 -1.01 -12.60 3.62
CA GLU A 41 -1.08 -12.41 5.07
C GLU A 41 -2.14 -11.35 5.43
N THR A 42 -2.17 -10.23 4.68
CA THR A 42 -3.02 -9.07 5.02
C THR A 42 -4.51 -9.36 4.87
N VAL A 43 -4.90 -10.11 3.84
CA VAL A 43 -6.31 -10.49 3.65
C VAL A 43 -6.81 -11.49 4.68
N ASN A 44 -5.89 -12.14 5.43
CA ASN A 44 -6.22 -13.12 6.46
C ASN A 44 -6.25 -12.54 7.88
N ILE A 45 -6.00 -11.24 8.03
CA ILE A 45 -6.16 -10.53 9.29
C ILE A 45 -7.59 -10.00 9.41
N TYR A 46 -8.29 -10.43 10.45
CA TYR A 46 -9.68 -10.07 10.71
C TYR A 46 -9.81 -9.25 11.99
N ARG A 47 -10.84 -8.41 12.03
CA ARG A 47 -11.25 -7.70 13.24
C ARG A 47 -12.09 -8.62 14.13
N TYR A 48 -11.73 -8.70 15.40
CA TYR A 48 -12.50 -9.37 16.44
C TYR A 48 -12.90 -8.35 17.49
N ASP A 49 -14.21 -8.22 17.69
CA ASP A 49 -14.77 -7.34 18.73
C ASP A 49 -14.84 -8.09 20.06
N ASN A 50 -14.42 -7.42 21.12
CA ASN A 50 -14.48 -7.95 22.47
C ASN A 50 -15.77 -7.50 23.17
N PRO A 51 -16.44 -8.37 23.95
CA PRO A 51 -17.66 -8.02 24.70
C PRO A 51 -17.47 -6.85 25.67
N SER A 52 -16.26 -6.68 26.22
CA SER A 52 -15.92 -5.65 27.21
C SER A 52 -15.64 -4.26 26.62
N GLY A 53 -15.81 -4.07 25.32
CA GLY A 53 -15.46 -2.81 24.64
C GLY A 53 -14.01 -2.81 24.18
N GLY A 54 -13.82 -2.96 22.86
CA GLY A 54 -12.52 -2.99 22.22
C GLY A 54 -12.52 -3.92 21.02
N TYR A 55 -11.50 -3.80 20.19
CA TYR A 55 -11.29 -4.68 19.05
C TYR A 55 -9.82 -5.06 18.94
N ARG A 56 -9.57 -6.25 18.41
CA ARG A 56 -8.23 -6.70 18.03
C ARG A 56 -8.23 -7.16 16.59
N TYR A 57 -7.07 -7.08 15.96
CA TYR A 57 -6.85 -7.66 14.65
C TYR A 57 -5.97 -8.90 14.82
N ALA A 58 -6.39 -10.03 14.24
CA ALA A 58 -5.65 -11.29 14.35
C ALA A 58 -5.95 -12.19 13.15
N LEU A 59 -5.10 -13.21 12.95
CA LEU A 59 -5.38 -14.29 12.02
C LEU A 59 -6.66 -15.04 12.41
N SER A 60 -7.33 -15.59 11.41
CA SER A 60 -8.45 -16.52 11.65
C SER A 60 -8.01 -17.73 12.49
N PRO A 61 -8.88 -18.27 13.36
CA PRO A 61 -8.54 -19.41 14.21
C PRO A 61 -7.92 -20.59 13.44
N ASP A 62 -8.40 -20.83 12.22
CA ASP A 62 -7.92 -21.94 11.37
C ASP A 62 -6.49 -21.77 10.87
N LYS A 63 -6.03 -20.50 10.79
CA LYS A 63 -4.73 -20.09 10.25
C LYS A 63 -3.73 -19.71 11.34
N GLN A 64 -4.19 -19.56 12.58
CA GLN A 64 -3.31 -19.40 13.74
C GLN A 64 -2.33 -20.59 13.82
N ASN A 65 -1.04 -20.29 14.06
CA ASN A 65 0.08 -21.24 14.09
C ASN A 65 0.41 -21.95 12.75
N LYS A 66 -0.26 -21.61 11.66
CA LYS A 66 0.03 -22.16 10.32
C LYS A 66 0.53 -21.11 9.34
N MET A 67 0.06 -19.88 9.51
CA MET A 67 0.43 -18.73 8.70
C MET A 67 1.10 -17.69 9.58
N ASN A 68 2.11 -17.01 9.04
CA ASN A 68 2.75 -15.87 9.69
C ASN A 68 1.96 -14.59 9.37
N ASP A 69 2.06 -13.59 10.24
CA ASP A 69 1.41 -12.28 10.08
C ASP A 69 2.41 -11.11 10.18
N ASP A 70 3.71 -11.41 10.23
CA ASP A 70 4.78 -10.43 10.39
C ASP A 70 4.76 -9.36 9.29
N ARG A 71 4.53 -9.73 8.02
CA ARG A 71 4.56 -8.78 6.91
C ARG A 71 3.35 -7.86 6.95
N SER A 72 2.20 -8.38 7.36
CA SER A 72 0.98 -7.57 7.57
C SER A 72 1.16 -6.55 8.68
N TYR A 73 1.73 -6.94 9.83
CA TYR A 73 2.01 -5.98 10.89
C TYR A 73 3.08 -4.96 10.49
N CYS A 74 4.12 -5.39 9.78
CA CYS A 74 5.11 -4.48 9.22
C CYS A 74 4.48 -3.46 8.27
N LEU A 75 3.59 -3.92 7.37
CA LEU A 75 2.84 -3.06 6.45
C LEU A 75 1.97 -2.05 7.20
N ALA A 76 1.29 -2.47 8.27
CA ALA A 76 0.46 -1.58 9.10
C ALA A 76 1.31 -0.47 9.78
N MET A 77 2.47 -0.82 10.32
CA MET A 77 3.40 0.15 10.92
C MET A 77 3.95 1.13 9.86
N LEU A 78 4.27 0.63 8.67
CA LEU A 78 4.71 1.45 7.55
C LEU A 78 3.61 2.41 7.09
N ALA A 79 2.37 1.95 6.97
CA ALA A 79 1.22 2.78 6.62
C ALA A 79 0.99 3.90 7.66
N TRP A 80 1.11 3.58 8.95
CA TRP A 80 1.06 4.58 10.02
C TRP A 80 2.18 5.62 9.85
N LYS A 81 3.42 5.20 9.62
CA LYS A 81 4.54 6.13 9.40
C LYS A 81 4.30 7.05 8.21
N LEU A 82 3.80 6.52 7.09
CA LEU A 82 3.46 7.29 5.90
C LEU A 82 2.35 8.32 6.20
N GLN A 83 1.33 7.94 6.98
CA GLN A 83 0.28 8.86 7.43
C GLN A 83 0.88 10.03 8.22
N GLN A 84 1.83 9.76 9.13
CA GLN A 84 2.48 10.80 9.91
C GLN A 84 3.30 11.76 9.02
N LEU A 85 4.03 11.25 8.04
CA LEU A 85 4.77 12.07 7.06
C LEU A 85 3.82 12.93 6.22
N ARG A 86 2.71 12.35 5.74
CA ARG A 86 1.68 13.08 5.00
C ARG A 86 1.05 14.18 5.85
N ARG A 87 0.75 13.90 7.12
CA ARG A 87 0.20 14.89 8.04
C ARG A 87 1.16 16.06 8.23
N LYS A 88 2.45 15.80 8.44
CA LYS A 88 3.49 16.84 8.53
C LYS A 88 3.52 17.73 7.29
N ASN A 89 3.44 17.16 6.10
CA ASN A 89 3.42 17.92 4.85
C ASN A 89 2.16 18.80 4.73
N ILE A 90 1.00 18.34 5.21
CA ILE A 90 -0.24 19.11 5.19
C ILE A 90 -0.19 20.25 6.20
N THR A 91 0.19 19.97 7.45
CA THR A 91 0.21 20.96 8.53
C THR A 91 1.37 21.94 8.44
N GLY A 92 2.47 21.52 7.80
CA GLY A 92 3.69 22.32 7.62
C GLY A 92 3.68 23.24 6.39
N LYS A 93 2.60 23.24 5.58
CA LYS A 93 2.45 24.23 4.52
C LYS A 93 2.30 25.62 5.15
N GLN A 94 3.36 26.41 5.08
CA GLN A 94 3.28 27.85 5.34
C GLN A 94 2.20 28.43 4.41
N LYS A 95 1.15 29.02 4.98
CA LYS A 95 0.18 29.79 4.19
C LYS A 95 0.98 30.91 3.51
N SER A 96 1.08 30.90 2.18
CA SER A 96 1.48 32.11 1.47
C SER A 96 0.48 33.18 1.87
N LYS A 97 0.94 34.18 2.64
CA LYS A 97 0.15 35.37 2.89
C LYS A 97 -0.08 36.01 1.53
N ASN A 98 -1.23 35.77 0.93
CA ASN A 98 -1.68 36.61 -0.17
C ASN A 98 -1.75 38.02 0.41
N MET A 99 -0.76 38.83 0.03
CA MET A 99 -0.75 40.26 0.25
C MET A 99 -2.02 40.81 -0.38
N ILE A 100 -3.01 41.15 0.45
CA ILE A 100 -4.14 41.95 0.01
C ILE A 100 -3.59 43.36 -0.09
N PHE A 101 -3.33 43.83 -1.32
CA PHE A 101 -3.10 45.25 -1.59
C PHE A 101 -4.39 46.00 -1.27
N LEU A 102 -4.38 46.76 -0.18
CA LEU A 102 -5.38 47.80 0.08
C LEU A 102 -5.04 48.97 -0.85
N TYR A 103 -5.94 49.29 -1.78
CA TYR A 103 -5.94 50.61 -2.43
C TYR A 103 -6.91 51.52 -1.68
N ASN A 104 -6.47 52.77 -1.49
CA ASN A 104 -7.21 53.91 -0.93
C ASN A 104 -8.43 54.27 -1.78
#